data_AF-A0A9Q8PH85-F1
#
_entry.id   AF-A0A9Q8PH85-F1
#
_cell.length_a   1.000
_cell.length_b   1.000
_cell.length_c   1.000
_cell.angle_alpha   90.00
_cell.angle_beta   90.00
_cell.angle_gamma   90.00
#
_symmetry.space_group_name_H-M   'P 1'
#
loop_
_entity.id
_entity.type
_entity.pdbx_description
1 polymer ?
#
loop_
_entity_poly.entity_id
_entity_poly.type
_entity_poly.pdbx_seq_one_letter_code
_entity_poly.pdbx_strand_id
1 'polypeptide(L)'
;MLPPLPAGDWNDAYITRNDESGEPYFQKVVRTQIPGVESSWHAETFEYLSLKLGSKLRTNVYEAQLPGSSHTVVAKFARFSWEVGYLDKECAAHQWIEGKSIGPSFLGNISEEGRTIGFVLEHIAGAHHASPTDYAACKQVLSELHQLGIVHGDVNKHNFLAVDNRAVLIDFDGAYRTQDKQAFEKQMQSLEMQLAEASGRGGVSTVDS
;
A
#
# COMPACT_ATOMS: atom_id res chain seq x y z
N MET A 1 -2.18 31.79 16.10
CA MET A 1 -2.55 30.54 16.79
C MET A 1 -3.82 29.98 16.15
N LEU A 2 -4.06 28.67 16.23
CA LEU A 2 -5.32 28.06 15.77
C LEU A 2 -6.42 28.36 16.82
N PRO A 3 -7.65 28.76 16.45
CA PRO A 3 -8.74 28.95 17.40
C PRO A 3 -9.13 27.61 18.08
N PRO A 4 -9.85 27.64 19.22
CA PRO A 4 -10.36 26.42 19.86
C PRO A 4 -11.22 25.60 18.90
N LEU A 5 -11.02 24.28 18.91
CA LEU A 5 -11.77 23.35 18.06
C LEU A 5 -13.28 23.38 18.42
N PRO A 6 -14.19 23.47 17.43
CA PRO A 6 -15.63 23.42 17.69
C PRO A 6 -16.04 22.05 18.24
N ALA A 7 -17.04 22.04 19.12
CA ALA A 7 -17.65 20.79 19.57
C ALA A 7 -18.48 20.14 18.45
N GLY A 8 -18.73 18.83 18.58
CA GLY A 8 -19.54 18.05 17.64
C GLY A 8 -18.71 17.04 16.86
N ASP A 9 -19.40 16.27 16.01
CA ASP A 9 -18.81 15.28 15.13
C ASP A 9 -18.56 15.88 13.75
N TRP A 10 -17.31 16.22 13.46
CA TRP A 10 -16.87 16.79 12.19
C TRP A 10 -15.47 16.29 11.85
N ASN A 11 -15.15 16.28 10.56
CA ASN A 11 -13.83 15.89 10.05
C ASN A 11 -13.25 16.89 9.03
N ASP A 12 -14.05 17.84 8.56
CA ASP A 12 -13.60 18.97 7.74
C ASP A 12 -13.93 20.30 8.41
N ALA A 13 -13.01 21.26 8.31
CA ALA A 13 -13.16 22.58 8.90
C ALA A 13 -12.62 23.68 7.99
N TYR A 14 -13.39 24.76 7.83
CA TYR A 14 -13.01 25.95 7.08
C TYR A 14 -12.67 27.06 8.06
N ILE A 15 -11.41 27.48 8.06
CA ILE A 15 -10.88 28.55 8.92
C ILE A 15 -10.70 29.82 8.08
N THR A 16 -11.26 30.93 8.54
CA THR A 16 -11.06 32.25 7.94
C THR A 16 -10.62 33.26 8.99
N ARG A 17 -10.23 34.46 8.58
CA ARG A 17 -9.92 35.57 9.49
C ARG A 17 -11.12 36.49 9.61
N ASN A 18 -11.34 37.00 10.81
CA ASN A 18 -12.29 38.08 11.03
C ASN A 18 -11.65 39.41 10.58
N ASP A 19 -12.34 40.18 9.74
CA ASP A 19 -11.80 41.41 9.14
C ASP A 19 -11.56 42.55 10.14
N GLU A 20 -12.29 42.55 11.27
CA GLU A 20 -12.19 43.60 12.29
C GLU A 20 -11.11 43.29 13.35
N SER A 21 -11.05 42.05 13.81
CA SER A 21 -10.12 41.62 14.86
C SER A 21 -8.82 41.02 14.33
N GLY A 22 -8.78 40.60 13.06
CA GLY A 22 -7.66 39.87 12.45
C GLY A 22 -7.50 38.43 12.94
N GLU A 23 -8.31 38.01 13.91
CA GLU A 23 -8.21 36.71 14.56
C GLU A 23 -8.83 35.59 13.68
N PRO A 24 -8.20 34.41 13.61
CA PRO A 24 -8.76 33.27 12.91
C PRO A 24 -9.95 32.67 13.66
N TYR A 25 -10.99 32.26 12.94
CA TYR A 25 -12.14 31.54 13.49
C TYR A 25 -12.61 30.43 12.53
N PHE A 26 -13.29 29.44 13.10
CA PHE A 26 -13.95 28.39 12.32
C PHE A 26 -15.24 28.94 11.71
N GLN A 27 -15.24 29.16 10.39
CA GLN A 27 -16.43 29.63 9.67
C GLN A 27 -17.46 28.53 9.52
N LYS A 28 -17.00 27.30 9.26
CA LYS A 28 -17.85 26.14 9.01
C LYS A 28 -17.10 24.87 9.41
N VAL A 29 -17.82 23.95 10.03
CA VAL A 29 -17.41 22.56 10.20
C VAL A 29 -18.39 21.65 9.47
N VAL A 30 -17.89 20.56 8.90
CA VAL A 30 -18.67 19.60 8.12
C VAL A 30 -18.26 18.18 8.49
N ARG A 31 -19.23 17.28 8.50
CA ARG A 31 -19.01 15.84 8.51
C ARG A 31 -19.09 15.32 7.08
N THR A 32 -17.95 15.14 6.45
CA THR A 32 -17.82 14.60 5.09
C THR A 32 -17.70 13.09 5.15
N GLN A 33 -18.38 12.39 4.24
CA GLN A 33 -18.20 10.95 4.11
C GLN A 33 -16.85 10.68 3.44
N ILE A 34 -15.93 10.04 4.17
CA ILE A 34 -14.62 9.66 3.63
C ILE A 34 -14.75 8.25 3.03
N PRO A 35 -14.32 8.04 1.77
CA PRO A 35 -14.41 6.72 1.14
C PRO A 35 -13.59 5.67 1.91
N GLY A 36 -14.02 4.43 1.82
CA GLY A 36 -13.28 3.26 2.32
C GLY A 36 -12.94 2.30 1.18
N VAL A 37 -12.03 1.37 1.44
CA VAL A 37 -11.75 0.24 0.56
C VAL A 37 -12.98 -0.67 0.52
N GLU A 38 -13.50 -0.94 -0.67
CA GLU A 38 -14.71 -1.75 -0.87
C GLU A 38 -14.37 -3.23 -1.03
N SER A 39 -13.20 -3.53 -1.59
CA SER A 39 -12.65 -4.87 -1.81
C SER A 39 -12.13 -5.52 -0.52
N SER A 40 -12.76 -5.26 0.63
CA SER A 40 -12.41 -5.82 1.93
C SER A 40 -12.89 -7.27 2.05
N TRP A 41 -12.02 -8.25 1.81
CA TRP A 41 -12.39 -9.67 1.71
C TRP A 41 -11.92 -10.54 2.88
N HIS A 42 -10.94 -10.09 3.66
CA HIS A 42 -10.39 -10.88 4.77
C HIS A 42 -11.31 -10.82 6.00
N ALA A 43 -11.39 -11.92 6.76
CA ALA A 43 -12.26 -12.00 7.94
C ALA A 43 -11.76 -11.14 9.12
N GLU A 44 -10.45 -11.12 9.33
CA GLU A 44 -9.83 -10.30 10.38
C GLU A 44 -9.80 -8.82 10.00
N THR A 45 -10.09 -7.96 10.97
CA THR A 45 -10.05 -6.51 10.84
C THR A 45 -9.46 -5.91 12.11
N PHE A 46 -8.49 -5.00 11.96
CA PHE A 46 -7.78 -4.35 13.05
C PHE A 46 -8.11 -2.86 13.03
N GLU A 47 -8.55 -2.32 14.17
CA GLU A 47 -8.76 -0.88 14.28
C GLU A 47 -7.43 -0.14 14.25
N TYR A 48 -7.34 0.92 13.45
CA TYR A 48 -6.12 1.68 13.21
C TYR A 48 -5.41 2.10 14.50
N LEU A 49 -6.17 2.63 15.47
CA LEU A 49 -5.63 3.07 16.76
C LEU A 49 -5.17 1.92 17.67
N SER A 50 -5.51 0.67 17.35
CA SER A 50 -5.01 -0.51 18.06
C SER A 50 -3.65 -0.99 17.53
N LEU A 51 -3.26 -0.57 16.33
CA LEU A 51 -1.97 -0.90 15.73
C LEU A 51 -0.86 -0.06 16.35
N LYS A 52 0.24 -0.70 16.72
CA LYS A 52 1.45 0.01 17.10
C LYS A 52 2.32 0.23 15.86
N LEU A 53 2.21 1.41 15.26
CA LEU A 53 3.03 1.79 14.11
C LEU A 53 4.50 1.95 14.52
N GLY A 54 5.39 1.43 13.68
CA GLY A 54 6.83 1.52 13.78
C GLY A 54 7.42 2.37 12.66
N SER A 55 8.49 1.88 12.05
CA SER A 55 9.24 2.58 11.02
C SER A 55 8.38 2.82 9.78
N LYS A 56 8.50 4.01 9.19
CA LYS A 56 7.89 4.30 7.89
C LYS A 56 8.73 3.69 6.77
N LEU A 57 8.13 2.78 6.01
CA LEU A 57 8.78 2.13 4.86
C LEU A 57 8.57 2.96 3.58
N ARG A 58 7.35 3.48 3.38
CA ARG A 58 6.98 4.39 2.28
C ARG A 58 5.87 5.33 2.73
N THR A 59 5.48 6.24 1.85
CA THR A 59 4.44 7.25 2.05
C THR A 59 3.20 6.75 2.82
N ASN A 60 2.63 5.62 2.41
CA ASN A 60 1.45 4.98 3.00
C ASN A 60 1.73 3.56 3.57
N VAL A 61 3.00 3.21 3.78
CA VAL A 61 3.43 1.87 4.21
C VAL A 61 4.31 1.97 5.44
N TYR A 62 3.96 1.23 6.48
CA TYR A 62 4.63 1.26 7.78
C TYR A 62 4.90 -0.16 8.28
N GLU A 63 6.00 -0.36 8.99
CA GLU A 63 6.08 -1.47 9.94
C GLU A 63 5.05 -1.25 11.04
N ALA A 64 4.47 -2.33 11.56
CA ALA A 64 3.53 -2.27 12.67
C ALA A 64 3.59 -3.54 13.52
N GLN A 65 2.95 -3.50 14.68
CA GLN A 65 2.63 -4.66 15.51
C GLN A 65 1.12 -4.74 15.72
N LEU A 66 0.57 -5.95 15.55
CA LEU A 66 -0.83 -6.25 15.84
C LEU A 66 -1.09 -6.27 17.36
N PRO A 67 -2.32 -6.01 17.81
CA PRO A 67 -2.67 -6.08 19.23
C PRO A 67 -2.29 -7.43 19.85
N GLY A 68 -1.53 -7.41 20.94
CA GLY A 68 -1.11 -8.62 21.65
C GLY A 68 -0.02 -9.44 20.95
N SER A 69 0.53 -8.97 19.83
CA SER A 69 1.64 -9.62 19.12
C SER A 69 2.90 -8.77 19.17
N SER A 70 4.07 -9.41 19.26
CA SER A 70 5.37 -8.76 19.07
C SER A 70 5.93 -8.91 17.66
N HIS A 71 5.23 -9.64 16.77
CA HIS A 71 5.67 -9.85 15.40
C HIS A 71 5.50 -8.58 14.57
N THR A 72 6.54 -8.24 13.82
CA THR A 72 6.49 -7.17 12.83
C THR A 72 5.61 -7.59 11.67
N VAL A 73 4.70 -6.70 11.28
CA VAL A 73 3.86 -6.78 10.09
C VAL A 73 4.02 -5.50 9.28
N VAL A 74 3.49 -5.48 8.06
CA VAL A 74 3.45 -4.29 7.22
C VAL A 74 2.02 -3.76 7.15
N ALA A 75 1.79 -2.54 7.62
CA ALA A 75 0.52 -1.84 7.50
C ALA A 75 0.54 -0.91 6.29
N LYS A 76 -0.43 -1.06 5.38
CA LYS A 76 -0.63 -0.16 4.23
C LYS A 76 -2.04 0.43 4.29
N PHE A 77 -2.16 1.75 4.37
CA PHE A 77 -3.46 2.41 4.55
C PHE A 77 -3.52 3.81 3.93
N ALA A 78 -4.72 4.23 3.53
CA ALA A 78 -4.98 5.52 2.94
C ALA A 78 -4.95 6.60 4.01
N ARG A 79 -4.10 7.60 3.81
CA ARG A 79 -4.03 8.83 4.62
C ARG A 79 -4.89 9.92 4.01
N PHE A 80 -5.17 9.81 2.71
CA PHE A 80 -6.00 10.72 1.95
C PHE A 80 -7.04 9.96 1.12
N SER A 81 -8.18 10.59 0.85
CA SER A 81 -9.30 9.97 0.13
C SER A 81 -8.94 9.47 -1.27
N TRP A 82 -8.01 10.15 -1.97
CA TRP A 82 -7.56 9.74 -3.30
C TRP A 82 -6.66 8.48 -3.28
N GLU A 83 -6.08 8.11 -2.14
CA GLU A 83 -5.26 6.88 -2.02
C GLU A 83 -6.15 5.63 -1.94
N VAL A 84 -7.42 5.77 -1.53
CA VAL A 84 -8.36 4.65 -1.33
C VAL A 84 -8.57 3.83 -2.60
N GLY A 85 -8.69 4.49 -3.76
CA GLY A 85 -8.89 3.78 -5.03
C GLY A 85 -7.70 2.92 -5.47
N TYR A 86 -6.47 3.30 -5.08
CA TYR A 86 -5.29 2.47 -5.35
C TYR A 86 -5.24 1.26 -4.42
N LEU A 87 -5.56 1.46 -3.13
CA LEU A 87 -5.62 0.36 -2.16
C LEU A 87 -6.77 -0.60 -2.44
N ASP A 88 -7.88 -0.13 -3.00
CA ASP A 88 -8.98 -1.00 -3.40
C ASP A 88 -8.56 -2.00 -4.47
N LYS A 89 -7.86 -1.53 -5.50
CA LYS A 89 -7.29 -2.39 -6.55
C LYS A 89 -6.28 -3.37 -6.00
N GLU A 90 -5.38 -2.90 -5.15
CA GLU A 90 -4.34 -3.74 -4.56
C GLU A 90 -4.94 -4.79 -3.60
N CYS A 91 -5.96 -4.43 -2.82
CA CYS A 91 -6.68 -5.36 -1.95
C CYS A 91 -7.36 -6.47 -2.78
N ALA A 92 -8.02 -6.11 -3.88
CA ALA A 92 -8.60 -7.08 -4.81
C ALA A 92 -7.52 -7.97 -5.45
N ALA A 93 -6.37 -7.41 -5.82
CA ALA A 93 -5.27 -8.17 -6.37
C ALA A 93 -4.67 -9.17 -5.38
N HIS A 94 -4.54 -8.78 -4.10
CA HIS A 94 -4.15 -9.71 -3.03
C HIS A 94 -5.11 -10.89 -2.89
N GLN A 95 -6.42 -10.67 -3.07
CA GLN A 95 -7.39 -11.76 -3.10
C GLN A 95 -7.13 -12.75 -4.24
N TRP A 96 -6.72 -12.26 -5.42
CA TRP A 96 -6.47 -13.12 -6.58
C TRP A 96 -5.28 -14.05 -6.39
N ILE A 97 -4.32 -13.66 -5.55
CA ILE A 97 -3.08 -14.40 -5.29
C ILE A 97 -3.06 -15.08 -3.92
N GLU A 98 -4.19 -15.09 -3.20
CA GLU A 98 -4.30 -15.71 -1.88
C GLU A 98 -3.84 -17.18 -1.92
N GLY A 99 -2.92 -17.53 -1.02
CA GLY A 99 -2.35 -18.88 -0.93
C GLY A 99 -1.43 -19.29 -2.08
N LYS A 100 -1.01 -18.38 -2.95
CA LYS A 100 -0.16 -18.68 -4.12
C LYS A 100 1.33 -18.39 -3.93
N SER A 101 1.75 -17.87 -2.77
CA SER A 101 3.16 -17.51 -2.49
C SER A 101 3.79 -16.50 -3.46
N ILE A 102 2.96 -15.73 -4.19
CA ILE A 102 3.39 -14.71 -5.16
C ILE A 102 3.73 -13.39 -4.48
N GLY A 103 2.87 -12.96 -3.55
CA GLY A 103 3.03 -11.77 -2.72
C GLY A 103 3.06 -12.11 -1.24
N PRO A 104 3.24 -11.11 -0.36
CA PRO A 104 3.12 -11.29 1.08
C PRO A 104 1.76 -11.82 1.48
N SER A 105 1.69 -12.62 2.55
CA SER A 105 0.41 -13.07 3.09
C SER A 105 -0.42 -11.88 3.56
N PHE A 106 -1.69 -11.85 3.17
CA PHE A 106 -2.65 -10.86 3.67
C PHE A 106 -3.15 -11.29 5.05
N LEU A 107 -3.01 -10.42 6.05
CA LEU A 107 -3.26 -10.77 7.45
C LEU A 107 -4.58 -10.18 7.99
N GLY A 108 -5.11 -9.14 7.34
CA GLY A 108 -6.38 -8.54 7.72
C GLY A 108 -6.55 -7.11 7.23
N ASN A 109 -7.76 -6.60 7.38
CA ASN A 109 -8.09 -5.23 7.01
C ASN A 109 -7.70 -4.26 8.13
N ILE A 110 -7.52 -2.98 7.79
CA ILE A 110 -7.37 -1.90 8.75
C ILE A 110 -8.63 -1.04 8.69
N SER A 111 -9.29 -0.86 9.83
CA SER A 111 -10.46 0.01 9.96
C SER A 111 -10.15 1.32 10.67
N GLU A 112 -10.93 2.35 10.39
CA GLU A 112 -10.99 3.59 11.15
C GLU A 112 -12.45 4.05 11.17
N GLU A 113 -13.03 4.26 12.36
CA GLU A 113 -14.43 4.70 12.51
C GLU A 113 -15.44 3.85 11.70
N GLY A 114 -15.19 2.54 11.59
CA GLY A 114 -16.07 1.59 10.90
C GLY A 114 -15.92 1.51 9.39
N ARG A 115 -15.05 2.31 8.75
CA ARG A 115 -14.67 2.12 7.34
C ARG A 115 -13.33 1.40 7.21
N THR A 116 -13.17 0.58 6.17
CA THR A 116 -11.85 0.01 5.83
C THR A 116 -10.99 1.08 5.17
N ILE A 117 -9.79 1.31 5.69
CA ILE A 117 -8.84 2.30 5.18
C ILE A 117 -7.59 1.68 4.57
N GLY A 118 -7.40 0.37 4.73
CA GLY A 118 -6.20 -0.32 4.29
C GLY A 118 -6.17 -1.77 4.75
N PHE A 119 -4.97 -2.33 4.81
CA PHE A 119 -4.74 -3.72 5.16
C PHE A 119 -3.35 -3.96 5.76
N VAL A 120 -3.22 -5.13 6.39
CA VAL A 120 -1.99 -5.63 6.99
C VAL A 120 -1.47 -6.79 6.16
N LEU A 121 -0.18 -6.76 5.85
CA LEU A 121 0.56 -7.79 5.15
C LEU A 121 1.64 -8.39 6.06
N GLU A 122 2.06 -9.60 5.72
CA GLU A 122 3.27 -10.22 6.22
C GLU A 122 4.50 -9.34 5.98
N HIS A 123 5.38 -9.26 6.98
CA HIS A 123 6.71 -8.67 6.82
C HIS A 123 7.71 -9.73 6.36
N ILE A 124 8.30 -9.54 5.18
CA ILE A 124 9.30 -10.48 4.63
C ILE A 124 10.67 -10.18 5.25
N ALA A 125 10.97 -10.84 6.37
CA ALA A 125 12.22 -10.62 7.11
C ALA A 125 13.46 -11.04 6.30
N GLY A 126 14.51 -10.21 6.33
CA GLY A 126 15.77 -10.48 5.64
C GLY A 126 15.72 -10.26 4.12
N ALA A 127 14.61 -9.77 3.58
CA ALA A 127 14.52 -9.46 2.16
C ALA A 127 15.25 -8.17 1.79
N HIS A 128 15.74 -8.12 0.56
CA HIS A 128 16.25 -6.91 -0.09
C HIS A 128 15.45 -6.64 -1.37
N HIS A 129 15.44 -5.39 -1.82
CA HIS A 129 14.91 -5.07 -3.15
C HIS A 129 15.72 -5.80 -4.23
N ALA A 130 15.03 -6.40 -5.19
CA ALA A 130 15.68 -7.21 -6.20
C ALA A 130 16.76 -6.44 -6.98
N SER A 131 17.73 -7.19 -7.46
CA SER A 131 18.79 -6.72 -8.33
C SER A 131 18.89 -7.65 -9.55
N PRO A 132 19.75 -7.35 -10.54
CA PRO A 132 19.96 -8.25 -11.67
C PRO A 132 20.39 -9.66 -11.28
N THR A 133 21.02 -9.87 -10.11
CA THR A 133 21.40 -11.21 -9.66
C THR A 133 20.19 -12.06 -9.26
N ASP A 134 19.08 -11.42 -8.94
CA ASP A 134 17.83 -12.07 -8.51
C ASP A 134 16.89 -12.37 -9.69
N TYR A 135 17.36 -12.17 -10.94
CA TYR A 135 16.56 -12.31 -12.16
C TYR A 135 15.83 -13.65 -12.26
N ALA A 136 16.49 -14.76 -11.93
CA ALA A 136 15.87 -16.09 -12.01
C ALA A 136 14.64 -16.21 -11.09
N ALA A 137 14.78 -15.75 -9.84
CA ALA A 137 13.69 -15.76 -8.85
C ALA A 137 12.57 -14.79 -9.24
N CYS A 138 12.91 -13.58 -9.69
CA CYS A 138 11.93 -12.59 -10.16
C CYS A 138 11.15 -13.10 -11.38
N LYS A 139 11.84 -13.74 -12.32
CA LYS A 139 11.23 -14.34 -13.52
C LYS A 139 10.26 -15.45 -13.14
N GLN A 140 10.63 -16.29 -12.17
CA GLN A 140 9.79 -17.38 -11.71
C GLN A 140 8.48 -16.85 -11.12
N VAL A 141 8.54 -15.97 -10.12
CA VAL A 141 7.33 -15.46 -9.45
C VAL A 141 6.44 -14.66 -10.42
N LEU A 142 7.04 -13.92 -11.35
CA LEU A 142 6.29 -13.22 -12.40
C LEU A 142 5.59 -14.19 -13.36
N SER A 143 6.24 -15.31 -13.70
CA SER A 143 5.64 -16.35 -14.53
C SER A 143 4.46 -17.03 -13.82
N GLU A 144 4.58 -17.27 -12.51
CA GLU A 144 3.48 -17.80 -11.69
C GLU A 144 2.29 -16.83 -11.64
N LEU A 145 2.55 -15.52 -11.53
CA LEU A 145 1.50 -14.49 -11.65
C LEU A 145 0.81 -14.52 -13.03
N HIS A 146 1.58 -14.63 -14.11
CA HIS A 146 1.03 -14.71 -15.48
C HIS A 146 0.18 -15.97 -15.70
N GLN A 147 0.53 -17.10 -15.07
CA GLN A 147 -0.27 -18.33 -15.13
C GLN A 147 -1.66 -18.18 -14.49
N LEU A 148 -1.81 -17.23 -13.55
CA LEU A 148 -3.11 -16.87 -12.98
C LEU A 148 -3.92 -15.91 -13.89
N GLY A 149 -3.37 -15.54 -15.04
CA GLY A 149 -3.97 -14.56 -15.94
C GLY A 149 -3.88 -13.12 -15.42
N ILE A 150 -2.84 -12.80 -14.64
CA ILE A 150 -2.67 -11.48 -14.01
C ILE A 150 -1.42 -10.80 -14.55
N VAL A 151 -1.54 -9.53 -14.94
CA VAL A 151 -0.41 -8.63 -15.22
C VAL A 151 -0.22 -7.72 -14.02
N HIS A 152 1.01 -7.56 -13.54
CA HIS A 152 1.29 -6.68 -12.38
C HIS A 152 1.15 -5.18 -12.71
N GLY A 153 1.37 -4.78 -13.97
CA GLY A 153 1.26 -3.39 -14.42
C GLY A 153 2.48 -2.48 -14.16
N ASP A 154 3.24 -2.72 -13.09
CA ASP A 154 4.42 -1.91 -12.70
C ASP A 154 5.58 -2.77 -12.18
N VAL A 155 6.17 -3.58 -13.07
CA VAL A 155 7.33 -4.42 -12.73
C VAL A 155 8.58 -3.55 -12.75
N ASN A 156 9.17 -3.32 -11.58
CA ASN A 156 10.46 -2.68 -11.40
C ASN A 156 11.19 -3.28 -10.18
N LYS A 157 12.50 -3.07 -10.06
CA LYS A 157 13.32 -3.65 -8.97
C LYS A 157 12.82 -3.37 -7.55
N HIS A 158 12.07 -2.28 -7.36
CA HIS A 158 11.55 -1.90 -6.05
C HIS A 158 10.26 -2.63 -5.68
N ASN A 159 9.60 -3.26 -6.65
CA ASN A 159 8.37 -4.03 -6.46
C ASN A 159 8.63 -5.55 -6.36
N PHE A 160 9.90 -5.95 -6.32
CA PHE A 160 10.33 -7.29 -5.94
C PHE A 160 11.15 -7.23 -4.66
N LEU A 161 10.82 -8.14 -3.75
CA LEU A 161 11.61 -8.46 -2.58
C LEU A 161 12.26 -9.83 -2.78
N ALA A 162 13.58 -9.87 -2.87
CA ALA A 162 14.36 -11.10 -2.93
C ALA A 162 14.74 -11.52 -1.52
N VAL A 163 14.57 -12.81 -1.21
CA VAL A 163 14.96 -13.42 0.06
C VAL A 163 15.39 -14.85 -0.22
N ASP A 164 16.58 -15.22 0.26
CA ASP A 164 17.23 -16.48 -0.09
C ASP A 164 17.30 -16.71 -1.61
N ASN A 165 16.60 -17.73 -2.12
CA ASN A 165 16.50 -18.07 -3.54
C ASN A 165 15.11 -17.83 -4.13
N ARG A 166 14.27 -17.03 -3.45
CA ARG A 166 12.90 -16.71 -3.90
C ARG A 166 12.72 -15.21 -4.03
N ALA A 167 11.73 -14.83 -4.83
CA ALA A 167 11.26 -13.46 -4.94
C ALA A 167 9.79 -13.39 -4.55
N VAL A 168 9.39 -12.24 -4.03
CA VAL A 168 8.02 -11.90 -3.66
C VAL A 168 7.68 -10.59 -4.35
N LEU A 169 6.54 -10.56 -5.03
CA LEU A 169 6.00 -9.35 -5.66
C LEU A 169 5.21 -8.53 -4.64
N ILE A 170 5.38 -7.21 -4.69
CA ILE A 170 4.66 -6.25 -3.86
C ILE A 170 4.12 -5.10 -4.72
N ASP A 171 3.17 -4.34 -4.19
CA ASP A 171 2.61 -3.15 -4.85
C ASP A 171 1.75 -3.48 -6.09
N PHE A 172 0.59 -4.11 -5.86
CA PHE A 172 -0.30 -4.58 -6.94
C PHE A 172 -1.35 -3.54 -7.38
N ASP A 173 -1.14 -2.24 -7.14
CA ASP A 173 -2.12 -1.20 -7.46
C ASP A 173 -2.37 -1.03 -8.98
N GLY A 174 -1.37 -1.37 -9.79
CA GLY A 174 -1.43 -1.44 -11.25
C GLY A 174 -1.86 -2.79 -11.81
N ALA A 175 -2.15 -3.77 -10.95
CA ALA A 175 -2.41 -5.14 -11.40
C ALA A 175 -3.80 -5.29 -12.03
N TYR A 176 -3.91 -6.13 -13.05
CA TYR A 176 -5.18 -6.44 -13.70
C TYR A 176 -5.19 -7.85 -14.29
N ARG A 177 -6.39 -8.44 -14.38
CA ARG A 177 -6.60 -9.73 -15.03
C ARG A 177 -6.78 -9.58 -16.54
N THR A 178 -6.20 -10.48 -17.32
CA THR A 178 -6.31 -10.50 -18.78
C THR A 178 -6.05 -11.91 -19.34
N GLN A 179 -6.42 -12.12 -20.60
CA GLN A 179 -6.03 -13.30 -21.39
C GLN A 179 -5.07 -12.92 -22.54
N ASP A 180 -4.69 -11.64 -22.62
CA ASP A 180 -3.80 -11.14 -23.65
C ASP A 180 -2.37 -11.65 -23.44
N LYS A 181 -1.96 -12.62 -24.27
CA LYS A 181 -0.61 -13.18 -24.28
C LYS A 181 0.46 -12.13 -24.55
N GLN A 182 0.16 -11.12 -25.37
CA GLN A 182 1.11 -10.08 -25.70
C GLN A 182 1.43 -9.21 -24.47
N ALA A 183 0.46 -8.97 -23.59
CA ALA A 183 0.68 -8.24 -22.34
C ALA A 183 1.65 -8.99 -21.41
N PHE A 184 1.47 -10.31 -21.26
CA PHE A 184 2.38 -11.15 -20.46
C PHE A 184 3.80 -11.18 -21.05
N GLU A 185 3.91 -11.43 -22.36
CA GLU A 185 5.19 -11.46 -23.07
C GLU A 185 5.93 -10.13 -22.95
N LYS A 186 5.24 -9.01 -23.15
CA LYS A 186 5.83 -7.68 -23.02
C LYS A 186 6.35 -7.42 -21.61
N GLN A 187 5.57 -7.73 -20.58
CA GLN A 187 6.00 -7.56 -19.19
C GLN A 187 7.19 -8.46 -18.84
N MET A 188 7.20 -9.69 -19.35
CA MET A 188 8.30 -10.64 -19.15
C MET A 188 9.59 -10.21 -19.85
N GLN A 189 9.49 -9.71 -21.09
CA GLN A 189 10.64 -9.22 -21.86
C GLN A 189 11.27 -7.97 -21.24
N SER A 190 10.49 -7.11 -20.61
CA SER A 190 11.02 -5.91 -19.94
C SER A 190 11.73 -6.19 -18.61
N LEU A 191 11.53 -7.38 -18.01
CA LEU A 191 11.95 -7.67 -16.64
C LEU A 191 13.45 -7.42 -16.40
N GLU A 192 14.32 -7.92 -17.28
CA GLU A 192 15.77 -7.78 -17.11
C GLU A 192 16.21 -6.32 -17.10
N MET A 193 15.67 -5.52 -18.02
CA MET A 193 15.92 -4.09 -18.08
C MET A 193 15.40 -3.37 -16.82
N GLN A 194 14.20 -3.72 -16.35
CA GLN A 194 13.56 -3.13 -15.18
C GLN A 194 14.29 -3.45 -13.86
N LEU A 195 14.98 -4.60 -13.79
CA LEU A 195 15.87 -4.94 -12.66
C LEU A 195 17.20 -4.19 -12.72
N ALA A 196 17.72 -3.94 -13.93
CA ALA A 196 18.97 -3.22 -14.14
C ALA A 196 18.82 -1.68 -14.07
N GLU A 197 17.59 -1.16 -14.10
CA GLU A 197 17.35 0.28 -14.19
C GLU A 197 17.81 1.02 -12.92
N ALA A 198 18.82 1.87 -13.08
CA ALA A 198 19.41 2.68 -12.00
C ALA A 198 18.84 4.12 -11.94
N SER A 199 17.89 4.46 -12.81
CA SER A 199 17.44 5.85 -13.07
C SER A 199 16.60 6.49 -11.95
N GLY A 200 16.26 5.74 -10.89
CA GLY A 200 15.52 6.26 -9.73
C GLY A 200 14.01 6.45 -9.94
N ARG A 201 13.44 6.04 -11.08
CA ARG A 201 11.98 5.95 -11.22
C ARG A 201 11.44 4.84 -10.31
N GLY A 202 10.77 5.23 -9.22
CA GLY A 202 10.14 4.33 -8.25
C GLY A 202 10.65 4.46 -6.81
N GLY A 203 11.74 5.20 -6.58
CA GLY A 203 12.25 5.47 -5.24
C GLY A 203 11.93 6.89 -4.80
N VAL A 204 11.11 7.06 -3.75
CA VAL A 204 11.10 8.33 -3.02
C VAL A 204 12.47 8.47 -2.37
N SER A 205 13.28 9.40 -2.86
CA SER A 205 14.56 9.75 -2.26
C SER A 205 14.34 10.17 -0.81
N THR A 206 14.82 9.38 0.14
CA THR A 206 15.11 9.86 1.49
C THR A 206 16.30 10.81 1.37
N VAL A 207 16.04 12.10 1.57
CA VAL A 207 17.10 13.06 1.84
C VAL A 207 17.43 12.90 3.33
N ASP A 208 18.51 12.20 3.62
CA ASP A 208 19.17 12.26 4.92
C ASP A 208 20.07 13.50 4.96
N SER A 209 19.77 14.42 5.86
CA SER A 209 20.69 15.15 6.78
C SER A 209 19.93 16.28 7.47
#